data_AF-A0A4Q0J2Q5-F1
#
_entry.id   AF-A0A4Q0J2Q5-F1
#
_cell.length_a   1.000
_cell.length_b   1.000
_cell.length_c   1.000
_cell.angle_alpha   90.00
_cell.angle_beta   90.00
_cell.angle_gamma   90.00
#
_symmetry.space_group_name_H-M   'P 1'
#
loop_
_entity.id
_entity.type
_entity.pdbx_description
1 polymer ?
#
loop_
_entity_poly.entity_id
_entity_poly.type
_entity_poly.pdbx_seq_one_letter_code
_entity_poly.pdbx_strand_id
1 'polypeptide(L)'
;MNILDKLKNLHKEYRKRKLRKKMERINPAPKEYRQWEHRCWGDKIDIIRLNPNGTFRIVGWLPQRPKHGDKLIYDAKSGHKAVGYIVNVEYCRNPRDMFFADVIPFEYYQQK
;
A
#
# COMPACT_ATOMS: atom_id res chain seq x y z
N MET A 1 2.68 2.38 -32.02
CA MET A 1 2.16 2.90 -30.73
C MET A 1 1.59 4.30 -30.96
N ASN A 2 0.29 4.49 -30.72
CA ASN A 2 -0.43 5.73 -31.02
C ASN A 2 0.04 6.88 -30.10
N ILE A 3 0.00 8.13 -30.58
CA ILE A 3 0.32 9.33 -29.79
C ILE A 3 -0.53 9.40 -28.51
N LEU A 4 -1.79 8.98 -28.59
CA LEU A 4 -2.69 8.91 -27.43
C LEU A 4 -2.18 7.93 -26.35
N ASP A 5 -1.61 6.79 -26.74
CA ASP A 5 -1.05 5.81 -25.78
C ASP A 5 0.22 6.35 -25.11
N LYS A 6 1.05 7.07 -25.89
CA LYS A 6 2.24 7.75 -25.35
C LYS A 6 1.85 8.78 -24.27
N LEU A 7 0.82 9.59 -24.53
CA LEU A 7 0.34 10.60 -23.56
C LEU A 7 -0.24 9.96 -22.29
N LYS A 8 -1.04 8.88 -22.42
CA LYS A 8 -1.58 8.14 -21.26
C LYS A 8 -0.46 7.57 -20.38
N ASN A 9 0.56 6.98 -21.01
CA ASN A 9 1.72 6.45 -20.30
C ASN A 9 2.52 7.55 -19.59
N LEU A 10 2.76 8.67 -20.26
CA LEU A 10 3.46 9.82 -19.66
C LEU A 10 2.72 10.35 -18.42
N HIS A 11 1.39 10.52 -18.51
CA HIS A 11 0.57 10.94 -17.37
C HIS A 11 0.62 9.94 -16.20
N LYS A 12 0.59 8.64 -16.49
CA LYS A 12 0.71 7.58 -15.47
C LYS A 12 2.05 7.66 -14.74
N GLU A 13 3.15 7.80 -15.49
CA GLU A 13 4.49 7.89 -14.93
C GLU A 13 4.70 9.20 -14.14
N TYR A 14 4.15 10.32 -14.62
CA TYR A 14 4.17 11.57 -13.86
C TYR A 14 3.44 11.43 -12.51
N ARG A 15 2.24 10.84 -12.50
CA ARG A 15 1.46 10.60 -11.27
C ARG A 15 2.21 9.71 -10.29
N LYS A 16 2.82 8.62 -10.78
CA LYS A 16 3.67 7.74 -9.96
C LYS A 16 4.84 8.52 -9.35
N ARG A 17 5.59 9.27 -10.17
CA ARG A 17 6.74 10.04 -9.69
C ARG A 17 6.34 11.08 -8.63
N LYS A 18 5.19 11.75 -8.83
CA LYS A 18 4.64 12.71 -7.87
C LYS A 18 4.26 12.03 -6.56
N LEU A 19 3.59 10.86 -6.62
CA LEU A 19 3.24 10.09 -5.43
C LEU A 19 4.49 9.62 -4.68
N ARG A 20 5.47 9.03 -5.37
CA ARG A 20 6.73 8.57 -4.78
C ARG A 20 7.45 9.69 -4.04
N LYS A 21 7.64 10.84 -4.70
CA LYS A 21 8.25 12.04 -4.07
C LYS A 21 7.46 12.54 -2.85
N LYS A 22 6.13 12.46 -2.90
CA LYS A 22 5.29 12.83 -1.76
C LYS A 22 5.52 11.87 -0.59
N MET A 23 5.56 10.56 -0.85
CA MET A 23 5.76 9.54 0.18
C MET A 23 7.17 9.59 0.77
N GLU A 24 8.21 9.79 -0.05
CA GLU A 24 9.61 9.99 0.41
C GLU A 24 9.75 11.19 1.36
N ARG A 25 8.98 12.27 1.13
CA ARG A 25 8.96 13.43 2.04
C ARG A 25 8.26 13.15 3.36
N ILE A 26 7.22 12.32 3.34
CA ILE A 26 6.43 11.96 4.53
C ILE A 26 7.20 10.97 5.39
N ASN A 27 7.76 9.94 4.76
CA ASN A 27 8.59 8.93 5.41
C ASN A 27 9.82 8.62 4.54
N PRO A 28 11.00 9.18 4.86
CA PRO A 28 12.21 8.96 4.07
C PRO A 28 12.79 7.54 4.21
N ALA A 29 12.38 6.79 5.24
CA ALA A 29 12.80 5.43 5.50
C ALA A 29 11.57 4.53 5.74
N PRO A 30 10.75 4.27 4.69
CA PRO A 30 9.52 3.54 4.84
C PRO A 30 9.77 2.08 5.21
N LYS A 31 9.06 1.58 6.22
CA LYS A 31 9.06 0.15 6.53
C LYS A 31 8.23 -0.59 5.49
N GLU A 32 8.68 -1.80 5.14
CA GLU A 32 7.96 -2.67 4.21
C GLU A 32 7.25 -3.77 5.00
N TYR A 33 5.96 -3.92 4.73
CA TYR A 33 5.11 -4.96 5.30
C TYR A 33 4.70 -5.90 4.17
N ARG A 34 5.00 -7.19 4.31
CA ARG A 34 4.62 -8.20 3.32
C ARG A 34 3.40 -8.94 3.83
N GLN A 35 2.30 -8.87 3.09
CA GLN A 35 1.02 -9.43 3.51
C GLN A 35 1.11 -10.92 3.89
N TRP A 36 1.96 -11.69 3.22
CA TRP A 36 2.11 -13.14 3.49
C TRP A 36 2.94 -13.47 4.74
N GLU A 37 3.68 -12.52 5.30
CA GLU A 37 4.41 -12.71 6.57
C GLU A 37 3.46 -12.61 7.79
N HIS A 38 2.25 -12.10 7.58
CA HIS A 38 1.24 -11.81 8.60
C HIS A 38 -0.05 -12.58 8.29
N ARG A 39 -0.07 -13.89 8.58
CA ARG A 39 -1.21 -14.79 8.30
C ARG A 39 -1.63 -15.67 9.49
N CYS A 40 -1.11 -15.39 10.68
CA CYS A 40 -1.34 -16.21 11.88
C CYS A 40 -2.35 -15.57 12.84
N TRP A 41 -2.77 -16.34 13.85
CA TRP A 41 -3.61 -15.80 14.91
C TRP A 41 -2.85 -14.70 15.69
N GLY A 42 -3.45 -13.52 15.82
CA GLY A 42 -2.84 -12.35 16.46
C GLY A 42 -1.85 -11.56 15.60
N ASP A 43 -1.51 -12.04 14.39
CA ASP A 43 -0.64 -11.33 13.44
C ASP A 43 -1.17 -11.51 12.01
N LYS A 44 -1.86 -10.47 11.50
CA LYS A 44 -2.53 -10.54 10.20
C LYS A 44 -2.61 -9.20 9.48
N ILE A 45 -2.60 -9.22 8.15
CA ILE A 45 -3.01 -8.09 7.30
C ILE A 45 -3.99 -8.57 6.21
N ASP A 46 -5.20 -8.02 6.20
CA ASP A 46 -6.24 -8.31 5.22
C ASP A 46 -6.71 -7.07 4.46
N ILE A 47 -7.03 -7.25 3.19
CA ILE A 47 -7.74 -6.25 2.38
C ILE A 47 -9.23 -6.46 2.59
N ILE A 48 -9.93 -5.45 3.13
CA ILE A 48 -11.36 -5.57 3.50
C ILE A 48 -12.30 -4.87 2.51
N ARG A 49 -11.85 -3.82 1.82
CA ARG A 49 -12.65 -3.17 0.77
C ARG A 49 -11.79 -2.41 -0.24
N LEU A 50 -12.29 -2.29 -1.45
CA LEU A 50 -11.79 -1.35 -2.46
C LEU A 50 -12.58 -0.04 -2.35
N ASN A 51 -11.88 1.09 -2.29
CA ASN A 51 -12.52 2.40 -2.24
C ASN A 51 -12.75 2.93 -3.69
N PRO A 52 -13.80 3.74 -3.95
CA PRO A 52 -14.09 4.27 -5.28
C PRO A 52 -12.98 5.15 -5.88
N ASN A 53 -12.14 5.75 -5.03
CA ASN A 53 -11.01 6.60 -5.44
C ASN A 53 -9.77 5.80 -5.90
N GLY A 54 -9.86 4.48 -6.01
CA GLY A 54 -8.77 3.61 -6.44
C GLY A 54 -7.78 3.26 -5.32
N THR A 55 -8.04 3.64 -4.07
CA THR A 55 -7.34 3.10 -2.90
C THR A 55 -8.04 1.85 -2.39
N PHE A 56 -7.42 1.12 -1.48
CA PHE A 56 -8.09 0.03 -0.77
C PHE A 56 -7.86 0.14 0.73
N ARG A 57 -8.81 -0.39 1.50
CA ARG A 57 -8.74 -0.39 2.96
C ARG A 57 -8.28 -1.75 3.45
N ILE A 58 -7.35 -1.73 4.39
CA ILE A 58 -6.87 -2.91 5.09
C ILE A 58 -7.28 -2.88 6.56
N VAL A 59 -7.36 -4.06 7.15
CA VAL A 59 -7.31 -4.28 8.59
C VAL A 59 -6.06 -5.09 8.90
N GLY A 60 -5.41 -4.80 10.02
CA GLY A 60 -4.32 -5.64 10.48
C GLY A 60 -4.15 -5.64 11.99
N TRP A 61 -3.44 -6.65 12.48
CA TRP A 61 -3.05 -6.83 13.87
C TRP A 61 -1.54 -7.00 13.87
N LEU A 62 -0.82 -5.99 14.37
CA LEU A 62 0.64 -5.99 14.41
C LEU A 62 1.14 -5.37 15.71
N PRO A 63 2.13 -5.98 16.37
CA PRO A 63 2.83 -5.35 17.49
C PRO A 63 3.44 -3.99 17.09
N GLN A 64 4.02 -3.94 15.88
CA GLN A 64 4.57 -2.72 15.29
C GLN A 64 3.68 -2.20 14.16
N ARG A 65 2.73 -1.35 14.54
CA ARG A 65 1.73 -0.78 13.62
C ARG A 65 2.37 0.12 12.55
N PRO A 66 1.82 0.11 11.32
CA PRO A 66 2.34 0.90 10.22
C PRO A 66 2.09 2.40 10.41
N LYS A 67 2.91 3.22 9.76
CA LYS A 67 2.79 4.67 9.72
C LYS A 67 2.44 5.15 8.31
N HIS A 68 2.01 6.41 8.22
CA HIS A 68 1.85 7.08 6.92
C HIS A 68 3.19 7.09 6.18
N GLY A 69 3.18 6.60 4.93
CA GLY A 69 4.33 6.52 4.05
C GLY A 69 4.98 5.14 4.02
N ASP A 70 4.65 4.25 4.95
CA ASP A 70 5.10 2.86 4.90
C ASP A 70 4.53 2.12 3.68
N LYS A 71 5.20 1.03 3.29
CA LYS A 71 4.82 0.24 2.13
C LYS A 71 4.14 -1.05 2.55
N LEU A 72 3.05 -1.37 1.86
CA LEU A 72 2.45 -2.70 1.87
C LEU A 72 2.79 -3.41 0.55
N ILE A 73 3.34 -4.61 0.65
CA ILE A 73 3.51 -5.54 -0.47
C ILE A 73 2.44 -6.61 -0.34
N TYR A 74 1.59 -6.74 -1.36
CA TYR A 74 0.39 -7.57 -1.31
C TYR A 74 0.21 -8.39 -2.58
N ASP A 75 -0.55 -9.48 -2.47
CA ASP A 75 -0.91 -10.32 -3.61
C ASP A 75 -2.04 -9.65 -4.39
N ALA A 76 -1.80 -9.34 -5.67
CA ALA A 76 -2.82 -8.81 -6.56
C ALA A 76 -3.65 -9.94 -7.18
N LYS A 77 -4.89 -9.64 -7.59
CA LYS A 77 -5.77 -10.59 -8.28
C LYS A 77 -5.17 -11.18 -9.56
N SER A 78 -4.22 -10.48 -10.18
CA SER A 78 -3.50 -10.96 -11.37
C SER A 78 -2.48 -12.07 -11.07
N GLY A 79 -2.37 -12.54 -9.83
CA GLY A 79 -1.34 -13.49 -9.39
C GLY A 79 0.04 -12.87 -9.22
N HIS A 80 0.18 -11.56 -9.47
CA HIS A 80 1.42 -10.83 -9.28
C HIS A 80 1.44 -10.13 -7.91
N LYS A 81 2.62 -9.80 -7.42
CA LYS A 81 2.78 -8.99 -6.22
C LYS A 81 2.79 -7.51 -6.58
N ALA A 82 2.21 -6.68 -5.72
CA ALA A 82 2.15 -5.23 -5.91
C ALA A 82 2.58 -4.49 -4.63
N VAL A 83 3.05 -3.26 -4.82
CA VAL A 83 3.43 -2.32 -3.76
C VAL A 83 2.37 -1.24 -3.68
N GLY A 84 1.96 -0.90 -2.47
CA GLY A 84 1.14 0.25 -2.18
C GLY A 84 1.68 1.05 -1.00
N TYR A 85 1.37 2.34 -0.95
CA TYR A 85 1.73 3.21 0.17
C TYR A 85 0.56 3.36 1.14
N ILE A 86 0.86 3.21 2.42
CA ILE A 86 -0.07 3.45 3.52
C ILE A 86 -0.22 4.97 3.70
N VAL A 87 -1.44 5.50 3.60
CA VAL A 87 -1.67 6.97 3.61
C VAL A 87 -2.53 7.47 4.74
N ASN A 88 -3.44 6.66 5.27
CA ASN A 88 -4.22 7.00 6.45
C ASN A 88 -4.19 5.78 7.36
N VAL A 89 -3.90 5.98 8.66
CA VAL A 89 -3.88 4.88 9.63
C VAL A 89 -4.76 5.24 10.81
N GLU A 90 -5.70 4.36 11.12
CA GLU A 90 -6.62 4.46 12.24
C GLU A 90 -6.26 3.35 13.23
N TYR A 91 -5.66 3.74 14.35
CA TYR A 91 -5.29 2.78 15.39
C TYR A 91 -6.44 2.50 16.34
N CYS A 92 -6.66 1.23 16.65
CA CYS A 92 -7.59 0.85 17.69
C CYS A 92 -6.95 1.03 19.06
N ARG A 93 -7.74 1.50 20.04
CA ARG A 93 -7.27 1.63 21.43
C ARG A 93 -7.28 0.28 22.16
N ASN A 94 -8.25 -0.56 21.84
CA ASN A 94 -8.41 -1.91 22.36
C ASN A 94 -9.09 -2.80 21.29
N PRO A 95 -8.46 -3.90 20.83
CA PRO A 95 -7.09 -4.32 21.17
C PRO A 95 -6.04 -3.38 20.54
N ARG A 96 -4.87 -3.24 21.21
CA ARG A 96 -3.87 -2.20 20.89
C ARG A 96 -3.08 -2.47 19.60
N ASP A 97 -2.99 -3.73 19.21
CA ASP A 97 -2.31 -4.25 18.03
C ASP A 97 -3.12 -4.06 16.74
N MET A 98 -4.44 -3.85 16.86
CA MET A 98 -5.33 -3.68 15.72
C MET A 98 -5.25 -2.27 15.12
N PHE A 99 -5.32 -2.20 13.78
CA PHE A 99 -5.41 -0.97 13.03
C PHE A 99 -6.20 -1.15 11.73
N PHE A 100 -6.72 -0.04 11.21
CA PHE A 100 -7.18 0.07 9.82
C PHE A 100 -6.29 1.04 9.06
N ALA A 101 -6.14 0.83 7.76
CA ALA A 101 -5.42 1.79 6.94
C ALA A 101 -5.93 1.86 5.50
N ASP A 102 -5.78 3.03 4.89
CA ASP A 102 -5.95 3.19 3.45
C ASP A 102 -4.60 3.04 2.74
N VAL A 103 -4.61 2.31 1.63
CA VAL A 103 -3.42 2.03 0.82
C VAL A 103 -3.64 2.51 -0.61
N ILE A 104 -2.71 3.30 -1.12
CA ILE A 104 -2.67 3.71 -2.53
C ILE A 104 -1.82 2.71 -3.32
N PRO A 105 -2.39 1.96 -4.28
CA PRO A 105 -1.60 1.12 -5.19
C PRO A 105 -0.57 1.95 -5.95
N PHE A 106 0.65 1.44 -6.07
CA PHE A 106 1.75 2.17 -6.72
C PHE A 106 2.29 1.46 -7.95
N GLU A 107 2.88 0.27 -7.76
CA GLU A 107 3.51 -0.48 -8.84
C GLU A 107 3.53 -1.99 -8.56
N TYR A 108 3.91 -2.79 -9.56
CA TYR A 108 4.17 -4.20 -9.36
C TYR A 108 5.48 -4.39 -8.61
N TYR A 109 5.49 -5.32 -7.66
CA TYR A 109 6.68 -5.69 -6.92
C TYR A 109 7.58 -6.56 -7.81
N GLN A 110 8.79 -6.09 -8.08
CA GLN A 110 9.84 -6.88 -8.73
C GLN A 110 10.70 -7.53 -7.64
N GLN A 111 10.70 -8.86 -7.59
CA GLN A 111 11.56 -9.60 -6.68
C GLN A 111 13.00 -9.48 -7.22
N LYS A 112 13.85 -8.82 -6.45
CA LYS A 112 15.30 -8.75 -6.71
C LYS A 112 15.96 -10.07 -6.33
#